data_AF-A0AAE0VPA9-F1
#
_entry.id   AF-A0AAE0VPA9-F1
#
_cell.length_a   1.000
_cell.length_b   1.000
_cell.length_c   1.000
_cell.angle_alpha   90.00
_cell.angle_beta   90.00
_cell.angle_gamma   90.00
#
_symmetry.space_group_name_H-M   'P 1'
#
loop_
_entity.id
_entity.type
_entity.pdbx_description
1 polymer ?
#
loop_
_entity_poly.entity_id
_entity_poly.type
_entity_poly.pdbx_seq_one_letter_code
_entity_poly.pdbx_strand_id
1 'polypeptide(L)'
;MFMSTWKYKPSRAVSVRFLLDIIIWSAVGLPVIMLHLQGNPVEVGFFCDDNSLKYPYRESTISNQVLLGTSLGGVVTMMVLAEFLIYLDKRSRTNTSWPTAHVMKHLGVFLFGFTVNELFTIALKQRVGQLRPHFFDVCKPDFNAINCSQGFITEYTCMNTHVSQREIRESRLSFPSGHASLSMYCAVYIGYYIQVHMSVTYSSVLKPALQSVLVLLAVLNGLTRINDHKHHPIDVIAGFFFGAAIASFVFGTLGLKIQKTSKVTLDQKVSETFNAASETARMSLKKKYLYQGEVSCDTTISILEEENAKETPMDFVL
;
A
#
# COMPACT_ATOMS: atom_id res chain seq x y z
N MET A 1 -32.32 -24.49 0.11
CA MET A 1 -31.34 -25.58 0.32
C MET A 1 -29.97 -25.16 -0.22
N PHE A 2 -29.36 -24.12 0.36
CA PHE A 2 -28.05 -23.57 -0.06
C PHE A 2 -27.29 -23.02 1.16
N MET A 3 -27.29 -23.77 2.26
CA MET A 3 -26.49 -23.48 3.45
C MET A 3 -26.06 -24.80 4.10
N SER A 4 -25.11 -25.50 3.49
CA SER A 4 -24.27 -26.46 4.22
C SER A 4 -23.03 -26.75 3.39
N THR A 5 -21.93 -27.03 4.09
CA THR A 5 -20.64 -27.51 3.55
C THR A 5 -19.56 -26.49 3.22
N TRP A 6 -19.35 -25.49 4.08
CA TRP A 6 -17.98 -25.00 4.33
C TRP A 6 -17.75 -24.86 5.85
N LYS A 7 -17.67 -26.00 6.55
CA LYS A 7 -17.01 -26.04 7.88
C LYS A 7 -15.50 -26.14 7.64
N TYR A 8 -14.91 -25.06 7.13
CA TYR A 8 -13.45 -24.90 7.17
C TYR A 8 -13.07 -24.73 8.64
N LYS A 9 -12.51 -25.79 9.24
CA LYS A 9 -11.95 -25.75 10.59
C LYS A 9 -10.46 -25.48 10.43
N PRO A 10 -10.01 -24.21 10.50
CA PRO A 10 -8.60 -23.89 10.34
C PRO A 10 -7.76 -24.69 11.34
N SER A 11 -6.58 -25.15 10.90
CA SER A 11 -5.65 -25.83 11.80
C SER A 11 -5.29 -24.90 12.96
N ARG A 12 -4.97 -25.46 14.14
CA ARG A 12 -4.61 -24.66 15.33
C ARG A 12 -3.55 -23.60 15.01
N ALA A 13 -2.57 -23.93 14.17
CA ALA A 13 -1.52 -23.01 13.74
C ALA A 13 -2.04 -21.84 12.88
N VAL A 14 -3.02 -22.05 12.00
CA VAL A 14 -3.63 -20.99 11.19
C VAL A 14 -4.48 -20.06 12.06
N SER A 15 -5.26 -20.63 12.99
CA SER A 15 -6.05 -19.85 13.92
C SER A 15 -5.19 -18.97 14.84
N VAL A 16 -4.07 -19.51 15.34
CA VAL A 16 -3.12 -18.75 16.17
C VAL A 16 -2.50 -17.59 15.40
N ARG A 17 -2.06 -17.80 14.15
CA ARG A 17 -1.51 -16.72 13.31
C ARG A 17 -2.52 -15.61 13.07
N PHE A 18 -3.75 -15.96 12.73
CA PHE A 18 -4.82 -14.98 12.52
C PHE A 18 -5.11 -14.14 13.77
N LEU A 19 -5.16 -14.77 14.94
CA LEU A 19 -5.32 -14.07 16.21
C LEU A 19 -4.15 -13.13 16.50
N LEU A 20 -2.91 -13.58 16.26
CA LEU A 20 -1.72 -12.74 16.42
C LEU A 20 -1.76 -11.52 15.48
N ASP A 21 -2.14 -11.70 14.21
CA ASP A 21 -2.26 -10.60 13.25
C ASP A 21 -3.31 -9.56 13.70
N ILE A 22 -4.45 -10.02 14.24
CA ILE A 22 -5.46 -9.13 14.82
C ILE A 22 -4.91 -8.37 16.03
N ILE A 23 -4.20 -9.05 16.93
CA ILE A 23 -3.60 -8.42 18.12
C ILE A 23 -2.58 -7.36 17.71
N ILE A 24 -1.69 -7.68 16.77
CA ILE A 24 -0.67 -6.75 16.27
C ILE A 24 -1.33 -5.54 15.61
N TRP A 25 -2.34 -5.76 14.77
CA TRP A 25 -3.02 -4.66 14.11
C TRP A 25 -3.78 -3.79 15.11
N SER A 26 -4.41 -4.40 16.12
CA SER A 26 -5.07 -3.68 17.22
C SER A 26 -4.09 -2.86 18.06
N ALA A 27 -2.89 -3.39 18.31
CA ALA A 27 -1.82 -2.69 19.03
C ALA A 27 -1.32 -1.44 18.29
N VAL A 28 -1.49 -1.38 16.96
CA VAL A 28 -1.19 -0.20 16.14
C VAL A 28 -2.42 0.73 16.03
N GLY A 29 -3.60 0.17 15.80
CA GLY A 29 -4.83 0.93 15.54
C GLY A 29 -5.42 1.61 16.78
N LEU A 30 -5.35 0.98 17.96
CA LEU A 30 -5.87 1.58 19.20
C LEU A 30 -5.14 2.89 19.58
N PRO A 31 -3.80 2.96 19.53
CA PRO A 31 -3.10 4.23 19.70
C PRO A 31 -3.54 5.31 18.70
N VAL A 32 -3.77 4.97 17.43
CA VAL A 32 -4.26 5.95 16.43
C VAL A 32 -5.58 6.58 16.88
N ILE A 33 -6.55 5.74 17.27
CA ILE A 33 -7.86 6.20 17.74
C ILE A 33 -7.71 7.06 19.00
N MET A 34 -6.89 6.62 19.97
CA MET A 34 -6.64 7.34 21.21
C MET A 34 -6.04 8.72 20.95
N LEU A 35 -5.04 8.81 20.07
CA LEU A 35 -4.39 10.08 19.73
C LEU A 35 -5.37 11.02 19.02
N HIS A 36 -6.23 10.53 18.12
CA HIS A 36 -7.26 11.36 17.48
C HIS A 36 -8.28 11.91 18.47
N LEU A 37 -8.76 11.09 19.40
CA LEU A 37 -9.80 11.49 20.36
C LEU A 37 -9.26 12.40 21.47
N GLN A 38 -8.09 12.08 22.02
CA GLN A 38 -7.62 12.67 23.29
C GLN A 38 -6.27 13.40 23.20
N GLY A 39 -5.53 13.26 22.10
CA GLY A 39 -4.13 13.69 22.05
C GLY A 39 -3.93 15.21 21.87
N ASN A 40 -3.61 15.91 22.95
CA ASN A 40 -3.31 17.34 22.87
C ASN A 40 -1.89 17.56 22.32
N PRO A 41 -1.70 18.45 21.33
CA PRO A 41 -0.37 18.83 20.88
C PRO A 41 0.43 19.48 22.00
N VAL A 42 1.74 19.30 21.96
CA VAL A 42 2.68 20.13 22.72
C VAL A 42 2.45 21.59 22.33
N GLU A 43 2.30 22.46 23.33
CA GLU A 43 2.20 23.89 23.08
C GLU A 43 3.60 24.47 22.89
N VAL A 44 3.80 25.11 21.74
CA VAL A 44 5.05 25.80 21.41
C VAL A 44 4.78 27.30 21.30
N GLY A 45 5.84 28.06 21.59
CA GLY A 45 5.83 29.51 21.50
C GLY A 45 6.03 30.05 20.09
N PHE A 46 6.04 31.38 19.96
CA PHE A 46 6.30 32.09 18.71
C PHE A 46 7.00 33.43 18.96
N PHE A 47 7.53 34.02 17.89
CA PHE A 47 7.98 35.42 17.89
C PHE A 47 6.86 36.32 17.36
N CYS A 48 6.66 37.50 17.97
CA CYS A 48 5.61 38.43 17.51
C CYS A 48 5.80 38.89 16.06
N ASP A 49 7.05 39.00 15.62
CA ASP A 49 7.41 39.42 14.26
C ASP A 49 7.45 38.26 13.24
N ASP A 50 7.00 37.07 13.62
CA ASP A 50 6.98 35.92 12.73
C ASP A 50 5.92 36.07 11.63
N ASN A 51 6.37 36.44 10.43
CA ASN A 51 5.51 36.57 9.27
C ASN A 51 5.03 35.23 8.72
N SER A 52 5.66 34.11 9.10
CA SER A 52 5.24 32.78 8.66
C SER A 52 3.91 32.35 9.28
N LEU A 53 3.46 33.00 10.37
CA LEU A 53 2.24 32.69 11.13
C LEU A 53 1.08 33.67 10.89
N LYS A 54 1.28 34.67 10.02
CA LYS A 54 0.35 35.77 9.73
C LYS A 54 -0.56 35.53 8.51
N TYR A 55 -0.54 34.34 7.92
CA TYR A 55 -1.36 34.06 6.74
C TYR A 55 -2.86 33.98 7.12
N PRO A 56 -3.78 34.38 6.23
CA PRO A 56 -5.21 34.24 6.49
C PRO A 56 -5.62 32.77 6.46
N TYR A 57 -6.59 32.41 7.31
CA TYR A 57 -7.23 31.11 7.28
C TYR A 57 -7.96 30.91 5.95
N ARG A 58 -7.78 29.74 5.35
CA ARG A 58 -8.48 29.31 4.14
C ARG A 58 -9.09 27.94 4.37
N GLU A 59 -10.23 27.69 3.73
CA GLU A 59 -10.80 26.34 3.71
C GLU A 59 -9.92 25.37 2.93
N SER A 60 -10.02 24.10 3.28
CA SER A 60 -9.20 23.06 2.65
C SER A 60 -9.74 22.74 1.26
N THR A 61 -8.95 22.93 0.21
CA THR A 61 -9.26 22.52 -1.17
C THR A 61 -9.61 21.03 -1.23
N ILE A 62 -8.76 20.20 -0.61
CA ILE A 62 -9.04 18.77 -0.39
C ILE A 62 -9.38 18.57 1.10
N SER A 63 -10.60 18.11 1.38
CA SER A 63 -11.03 17.81 2.75
C SER A 63 -10.50 16.45 3.23
N ASN A 64 -10.43 16.24 4.54
CA ASN A 64 -10.03 14.96 5.12
C ASN A 64 -10.89 13.79 4.62
N GLN A 65 -12.20 14.01 4.44
CA GLN A 65 -13.14 12.99 3.98
C GLN A 65 -12.88 12.60 2.51
N VAL A 66 -12.65 13.60 1.66
CA VAL A 66 -12.30 13.37 0.25
C VAL A 66 -10.96 12.66 0.15
N LEU A 67 -9.96 13.08 0.92
CA LEU A 67 -8.66 12.41 0.96
C LEU A 67 -8.79 10.94 1.39
N LEU A 68 -9.49 10.65 2.48
CA LEU A 68 -9.67 9.28 2.97
C LEU A 68 -10.46 8.43 1.98
N GLY A 69 -11.55 8.96 1.43
CA GLY A 69 -12.39 8.26 0.45
C GLY A 69 -11.62 7.94 -0.83
N THR A 70 -10.87 8.91 -1.38
CA THR A 70 -10.06 8.70 -2.58
C THR A 70 -8.86 7.79 -2.32
N SER A 71 -8.24 7.87 -1.15
CA SER A 71 -7.11 7.00 -0.77
C SER A 71 -7.54 5.54 -0.61
N LEU A 72 -8.60 5.26 0.16
CA LEU A 72 -9.07 3.89 0.36
C LEU A 72 -9.79 3.34 -0.88
N GLY A 73 -10.76 4.09 -1.40
CA GLY A 73 -11.54 3.71 -2.56
C GLY A 73 -10.68 3.61 -3.82
N GLY A 74 -9.86 4.63 -4.10
CA GLY A 74 -9.00 4.67 -5.28
C GLY A 74 -7.96 3.55 -5.28
N VAL A 75 -7.32 3.25 -4.14
CA VAL A 75 -6.37 2.11 -4.05
C VAL A 75 -7.08 0.79 -4.34
N VAL A 76 -8.22 0.54 -3.72
CA VAL A 76 -8.99 -0.69 -3.93
C VAL A 76 -9.42 -0.82 -5.40
N THR A 77 -9.95 0.26 -5.98
CA THR A 77 -10.34 0.30 -7.39
C THR A 77 -9.14 0.00 -8.30
N MET A 78 -7.98 0.62 -8.08
CA MET A 78 -6.79 0.37 -8.88
C MET A 78 -6.27 -1.07 -8.75
N MET A 79 -6.30 -1.65 -7.54
CA MET A 79 -5.93 -3.06 -7.33
C MET A 79 -6.88 -4.00 -8.06
N VAL A 80 -8.19 -3.80 -7.92
CA VAL A 80 -9.21 -4.64 -8.57
C VAL A 80 -9.11 -4.51 -10.09
N LEU A 81 -8.92 -3.31 -10.63
CA LEU A 81 -8.74 -3.10 -12.07
C LEU A 81 -7.46 -3.76 -12.59
N ALA A 82 -6.33 -3.63 -11.90
CA ALA A 82 -5.08 -4.29 -12.30
C ALA A 82 -5.25 -5.81 -12.35
N GLU A 83 -5.88 -6.41 -11.34
CA GLU A 83 -6.14 -7.86 -11.30
C GLU A 83 -7.19 -8.29 -12.31
N PHE A 84 -8.16 -7.42 -12.62
CA PHE A 84 -9.13 -7.65 -13.67
C PHE A 84 -8.47 -7.76 -15.04
N LEU A 85 -7.57 -6.83 -15.37
CA LEU A 85 -6.80 -6.88 -16.60
C LEU A 85 -5.93 -8.14 -16.69
N ILE A 86 -5.28 -8.53 -15.59
CA ILE A 86 -4.48 -9.77 -15.51
C ILE A 86 -5.37 -11.01 -15.68
N TYR A 87 -6.55 -11.01 -15.05
CA TYR A 87 -7.52 -12.09 -15.16
C TYR A 87 -8.00 -12.27 -16.60
N LEU A 88 -8.30 -11.19 -17.32
CA LEU A 88 -8.72 -11.24 -18.72
C LEU A 88 -7.63 -11.84 -19.63
N ASP A 89 -6.37 -11.41 -19.47
CA ASP A 89 -5.25 -11.97 -20.23
C ASP A 89 -5.05 -13.47 -19.93
N LYS A 90 -5.09 -13.86 -18.66
CA LYS A 90 -4.96 -15.28 -18.26
C LYS A 90 -6.14 -16.13 -18.71
N ARG A 91 -7.37 -15.61 -18.64
CA ARG A 91 -8.58 -16.29 -19.10
C ARG A 91 -8.55 -16.56 -20.60
N SER A 92 -7.97 -15.63 -21.38
CA SER A 92 -7.76 -15.84 -22.81
C SER A 92 -6.80 -17.00 -23.11
N ARG A 93 -5.91 -17.35 -22.19
CA ARG A 93 -4.89 -18.41 -22.37
C ARG A 93 -5.22 -19.71 -21.64
N THR A 94 -5.95 -19.64 -20.53
CA THR A 94 -6.17 -20.75 -19.58
C THR A 94 -7.52 -20.61 -18.87
N ASN A 95 -8.13 -21.71 -18.42
CA ASN A 95 -9.35 -21.66 -17.62
C ASN A 95 -9.03 -21.32 -16.15
N THR A 96 -8.72 -20.06 -15.89
CA THR A 96 -8.33 -19.55 -14.57
C THR A 96 -9.51 -18.87 -13.85
N SER A 97 -9.62 -19.07 -12.53
CA SER A 97 -10.61 -18.41 -11.66
C SER A 97 -10.16 -17.03 -11.18
N TRP A 98 -11.10 -16.19 -10.71
CA TRP A 98 -10.81 -14.87 -10.15
C TRP A 98 -9.84 -14.91 -8.96
N PRO A 99 -8.79 -14.06 -8.90
CA PRO A 99 -7.75 -14.13 -7.85
C PRO A 99 -8.15 -13.42 -6.53
N THR A 100 -9.35 -13.69 -5.99
CA THR A 100 -9.87 -13.03 -4.77
C THR A 100 -8.89 -13.08 -3.59
N ALA A 101 -8.31 -14.24 -3.31
CA ALA A 101 -7.43 -14.43 -2.17
C ALA A 101 -6.13 -13.61 -2.27
N HIS A 102 -5.70 -13.31 -3.50
CA HIS A 102 -4.50 -12.50 -3.74
C HIS A 102 -4.78 -11.02 -3.47
N VAL A 103 -5.89 -10.48 -4.02
CA VAL A 103 -6.37 -9.12 -3.75
C VAL A 103 -6.53 -8.88 -2.25
N MET A 104 -7.21 -9.80 -1.55
CA MET A 104 -7.46 -9.66 -0.11
C MET A 104 -6.18 -9.62 0.73
N LYS A 105 -5.14 -10.39 0.34
CA LYS A 105 -3.83 -10.37 1.03
C LYS A 105 -3.12 -9.03 0.85
N HIS A 106 -3.05 -8.51 -0.37
CA HIS A 106 -2.41 -7.22 -0.65
C HIS A 106 -3.20 -6.04 -0.07
N LEU A 107 -4.53 -6.14 -0.04
CA LEU A 107 -5.38 -5.18 0.65
C LEU A 107 -5.12 -5.18 2.16
N GLY A 108 -5.00 -6.36 2.79
CA GLY A 108 -4.66 -6.46 4.21
C GLY A 108 -3.32 -5.80 4.55
N VAL A 109 -2.29 -6.04 3.73
CA VAL A 109 -0.97 -5.38 3.90
C VAL A 109 -1.07 -3.86 3.69
N PHE A 110 -1.84 -3.41 2.70
CA PHE A 110 -2.06 -1.99 2.47
C PHE A 110 -2.73 -1.31 3.66
N LEU A 111 -3.79 -1.91 4.21
CA LEU A 111 -4.53 -1.37 5.35
C LEU A 111 -3.68 -1.37 6.63
N PHE A 112 -2.86 -2.39 6.84
CA PHE A 112 -1.90 -2.41 7.94
C PHE A 112 -0.88 -1.26 7.80
N GLY A 113 -0.25 -1.10 6.64
CA GLY A 113 0.68 0.00 6.40
C GLY A 113 0.02 1.38 6.47
N PHE A 114 -1.25 1.50 6.06
CA PHE A 114 -2.04 2.71 6.21
C PHE A 114 -2.17 3.09 7.68
N THR A 115 -2.49 2.12 8.56
CA THR A 115 -2.57 2.38 10.00
C THR A 115 -1.23 2.74 10.63
N VAL A 116 -0.13 2.14 10.14
CA VAL A 116 1.23 2.51 10.58
C VAL A 116 1.59 3.94 10.14
N ASN A 117 1.31 4.31 8.89
CA ASN A 117 1.51 5.66 8.37
C ASN A 117 0.72 6.70 9.17
N GLU A 118 -0.54 6.39 9.47
CA GLU A 118 -1.40 7.27 10.27
C GLU A 118 -0.85 7.43 11.69
N LEU A 119 -0.48 6.33 12.35
CA LEU A 119 0.12 6.35 13.69
C LEU A 119 1.37 7.22 13.74
N PHE A 120 2.29 7.02 12.79
CA PHE A 120 3.52 7.76 12.72
C PHE A 120 3.27 9.27 12.52
N THR A 121 2.36 9.61 11.61
CA THR A 121 1.98 10.99 11.31
C THR A 121 1.36 11.67 12.53
N ILE A 122 0.35 11.08 13.16
CA ILE A 122 -0.34 11.70 14.29
C ILE A 122 0.54 11.81 15.53
N ALA A 123 1.37 10.80 15.79
CA ALA A 123 2.33 10.84 16.88
C ALA A 123 3.30 12.01 16.70
N LEU A 124 3.90 12.17 15.52
CA LEU A 124 4.79 13.31 15.26
C LEU A 124 4.07 14.65 15.37
N LYS A 125 2.85 14.77 14.83
CA LYS A 125 2.04 16.00 14.94
C LYS A 125 1.86 16.44 16.37
N GLN A 126 1.51 15.52 17.25
CA GLN A 126 1.25 15.84 18.65
C GLN A 126 2.52 16.14 19.43
N ARG A 127 3.64 15.47 19.09
CA ARG A 127 4.91 15.67 19.78
C ARG A 127 5.63 16.95 19.35
N VAL A 128 5.51 17.34 18.08
CA VAL A 128 6.18 18.54 17.56
C VAL A 128 5.36 19.80 17.85
N GLY A 129 4.03 19.76 17.72
CA GLY A 129 3.16 20.90 18.08
C GLY A 129 3.37 22.16 17.23
N GLN A 130 4.02 22.05 16.07
CA GLN A 130 4.36 23.20 15.24
C GLN A 130 3.12 23.97 14.77
N LEU A 131 3.17 25.28 14.92
CA LEU A 131 2.10 26.20 14.54
C LEU A 131 1.96 26.29 13.02
N ARG A 132 0.71 26.30 12.55
CA ARG A 132 0.38 26.43 11.12
C ARG A 132 0.57 27.87 10.63
N PRO A 133 0.73 28.07 9.31
CA PRO A 133 0.89 29.42 8.76
C PRO A 133 -0.24 30.42 9.07
N HIS A 134 -1.44 29.93 9.34
CA HIS A 134 -2.62 30.74 9.69
C HIS A 134 -2.91 30.81 11.20
N PHE A 135 -1.92 30.51 12.04
CA PHE A 135 -2.11 30.39 13.48
C PHE A 135 -2.66 31.69 14.11
N PHE A 136 -2.12 32.86 13.76
CA PHE A 136 -2.57 34.12 14.36
C PHE A 136 -4.01 34.50 13.98
N ASP A 137 -4.45 34.15 12.77
CA ASP A 137 -5.82 34.42 12.33
C ASP A 137 -6.84 33.55 13.10
N VAL A 138 -6.48 32.29 13.38
CA VAL A 138 -7.34 31.37 14.16
C VAL A 138 -7.27 31.67 15.66
N CYS A 139 -6.09 31.76 16.26
CA CYS A 139 -5.95 31.92 17.71
C CYS A 139 -6.30 33.33 18.19
N LYS A 140 -5.94 34.37 17.41
CA LYS A 140 -5.99 35.79 17.83
C LYS A 140 -5.40 35.99 19.23
N PRO A 141 -4.06 35.84 19.38
CA PRO A 141 -3.42 36.01 20.68
C PRO A 141 -3.56 37.45 21.19
N ASP A 142 -3.64 37.62 22.51
CA ASP A 142 -3.71 38.95 23.14
C ASP A 142 -2.35 39.65 23.15
N PHE A 143 -2.07 40.43 22.10
CA PHE A 143 -0.83 41.20 21.99
C PHE A 143 -0.69 42.33 23.03
N ASN A 144 -1.76 42.69 23.76
CA ASN A 144 -1.65 43.66 24.86
C ASN A 144 -1.13 42.99 26.15
N ALA A 145 -1.45 41.70 26.34
CA ALA A 145 -0.97 40.90 27.47
C ALA A 145 0.42 40.32 27.23
N ILE A 146 0.85 40.22 25.97
CA ILE A 146 2.15 39.65 25.57
C ILE A 146 3.20 40.76 25.45
N ASN A 147 4.34 40.59 26.12
CA ASN A 147 5.46 41.52 25.97
C ASN A 147 6.39 41.09 24.81
N CYS A 148 6.12 41.60 23.61
CA CYS A 148 6.91 41.31 22.41
C CYS A 148 8.39 41.75 22.49
N SER A 149 8.76 42.59 23.47
CA SER A 149 10.16 43.00 23.69
C SER A 149 10.99 41.90 24.39
N GLN A 150 10.35 40.88 24.98
CA GLN A 150 11.02 39.76 25.64
C GLN A 150 11.54 38.69 24.67
N GLY A 151 11.28 38.84 23.37
CA GLY A 151 11.71 37.89 22.34
C GLY A 151 10.72 36.75 22.15
N PHE A 152 11.12 35.51 22.45
CA PHE A 152 10.31 34.32 22.20
C PHE A 152 9.21 34.17 23.26
N ILE A 153 7.95 34.11 22.81
CA ILE A 153 6.77 34.08 23.68
C ILE A 153 6.30 32.65 23.87
N THR A 154 6.28 32.16 25.11
CA THR A 154 5.79 30.81 25.45
C THR A 154 4.41 30.80 26.09
N GLU A 155 4.02 31.90 26.74
CA GLU A 155 2.73 32.03 27.43
C GLU A 155 1.83 32.99 26.65
N TYR A 156 0.68 32.50 26.20
CA TYR A 156 -0.30 33.28 25.46
C TYR A 156 -1.70 32.70 25.60
N THR A 157 -2.71 33.54 25.41
CA THR A 157 -4.12 33.14 25.41
C THR A 157 -4.75 33.46 24.07
N CYS A 158 -5.47 32.50 23.49
CA CYS A 158 -6.24 32.71 22.26
C CYS A 158 -7.57 33.42 22.59
N MET A 159 -7.80 34.59 22.00
CA MET A 159 -9.01 35.39 22.24
C MET A 159 -10.15 35.10 21.26
N ASN A 160 -9.90 34.34 20.19
CA ASN A 160 -10.90 34.16 19.15
C ASN A 160 -12.09 33.32 19.64
N THR A 161 -13.25 33.96 19.82
CA THR A 161 -14.50 33.32 20.25
C THR A 161 -15.35 32.79 19.08
N HIS A 162 -14.98 33.09 17.84
CA HIS A 162 -15.73 32.68 16.65
C HIS A 162 -15.32 31.30 16.11
N VAL A 163 -14.26 30.70 16.66
CA VAL A 163 -13.73 29.40 16.24
C VAL A 163 -13.85 28.39 17.39
N SER A 164 -14.01 27.13 17.04
CA SER A 164 -14.07 26.05 18.03
C SER A 164 -12.70 25.78 18.67
N GLN A 165 -12.69 25.23 19.88
CA GLN A 165 -11.45 24.76 20.53
C GLN A 165 -10.72 23.69 19.70
N ARG A 166 -11.47 22.94 18.88
CA ARG A 166 -10.89 21.99 17.93
C ARG A 166 -10.08 22.69 16.85
N GLU A 167 -10.57 23.77 16.27
CA GLU A 167 -9.85 24.52 15.24
C GLU A 167 -8.57 25.18 15.80
N ILE A 168 -8.63 25.70 17.02
CA ILE A 168 -7.44 26.21 17.73
C ILE A 168 -6.43 25.07 17.99
N ARG A 169 -6.90 23.88 18.39
CA ARG A 169 -6.01 22.71 18.53
C ARG A 169 -5.42 22.28 17.18
N GLU A 170 -6.20 22.31 16.11
CA GLU A 170 -5.74 21.96 14.77
C GLU A 170 -4.72 22.96 14.20
N SER A 171 -4.81 24.24 14.55
CA SER A 171 -3.82 25.25 14.14
C SER A 171 -2.43 25.04 14.75
N ARG A 172 -2.31 24.20 15.79
CA ARG A 172 -1.04 23.74 16.40
C ARG A 172 -0.51 22.42 15.85
N LEU A 173 -1.13 21.87 14.81
CA LEU A 173 -0.78 20.56 14.24
C LEU A 173 -0.29 20.69 12.80
N SER A 174 0.78 21.48 12.58
CA SER A 174 1.38 21.64 11.25
C SER A 174 2.22 20.43 10.86
N PHE A 175 3.36 20.20 11.50
CA PHE A 175 4.32 19.20 11.05
C PHE A 175 4.04 17.77 11.56
N PRO A 176 4.23 16.71 10.73
CA PRO A 176 4.33 16.74 9.28
C PRO A 176 2.94 16.84 8.63
N SER A 177 2.85 17.10 7.33
CA SER A 177 1.56 17.14 6.63
C SER A 177 0.95 15.73 6.46
N GLY A 178 -0.21 15.50 7.06
CA GLY A 178 -0.92 14.22 6.93
C GLY A 178 -1.50 13.98 5.53
N HIS A 179 -1.89 15.03 4.82
CA HIS A 179 -2.36 14.92 3.43
C HIS A 179 -1.23 14.46 2.51
N ALA A 180 -0.06 15.08 2.65
CA ALA A 180 1.13 14.71 1.90
C ALA A 180 1.57 13.26 2.22
N SER A 181 1.63 12.90 3.50
CA SER A 181 2.03 11.54 3.93
C SER A 181 1.09 10.46 3.40
N LEU A 182 -0.22 10.62 3.59
CA LEU A 182 -1.19 9.62 3.16
C LEU A 182 -1.22 9.48 1.62
N SER A 183 -1.28 10.59 0.89
CA SER A 183 -1.33 10.52 -0.58
C SER A 183 -0.07 9.91 -1.19
N MET A 184 1.11 10.23 -0.65
CA MET A 184 2.36 9.63 -1.11
C MET A 184 2.46 8.14 -0.73
N TYR A 185 2.02 7.77 0.47
CA TYR A 185 1.92 6.36 0.88
C TYR A 185 1.09 5.56 -0.12
N CYS A 186 -0.10 6.05 -0.48
CA CYS A 186 -0.97 5.40 -1.47
C CYS A 186 -0.33 5.32 -2.85
N ALA A 187 0.25 6.42 -3.35
CA ALA A 187 0.88 6.47 -4.67
C ALA A 187 2.04 5.47 -4.78
N VAL A 188 2.94 5.45 -3.78
CA VAL A 188 4.10 4.55 -3.76
C VAL A 188 3.67 3.09 -3.60
N TYR A 189 2.71 2.80 -2.71
CA TYR A 189 2.22 1.43 -2.53
C TYR A 189 1.58 0.87 -3.80
N ILE A 190 0.67 1.62 -4.44
CA ILE A 190 0.07 1.23 -5.72
C ILE A 190 1.17 1.12 -6.78
N GLY A 191 2.13 2.05 -6.80
CA GLY A 191 3.23 2.04 -7.76
C GLY A 191 4.04 0.73 -7.72
N TYR A 192 4.40 0.27 -6.52
CA TYR A 192 5.04 -1.03 -6.34
C TYR A 192 4.12 -2.19 -6.71
N TYR A 193 2.84 -2.12 -6.35
CA TYR A 193 1.86 -3.13 -6.73
C TYR A 193 1.77 -3.28 -8.26
N ILE A 194 1.64 -2.17 -9.00
CA ILE A 194 1.65 -2.16 -10.47
C ILE A 194 2.96 -2.72 -11.01
N GLN A 195 4.11 -2.32 -10.44
CA GLN A 195 5.43 -2.76 -10.88
C GLN A 195 5.51 -4.29 -10.89
N VAL A 196 5.04 -4.87 -9.80
CA VAL A 196 5.17 -6.26 -9.44
C VAL A 196 4.15 -7.16 -10.13
N HIS A 197 2.90 -6.71 -10.26
CA HIS A 197 1.79 -7.56 -10.70
C HIS A 197 1.43 -7.40 -12.17
N MET A 198 1.59 -6.21 -12.74
CA MET A 198 1.23 -5.99 -14.14
C MET A 198 2.29 -6.61 -15.04
N SER A 199 1.97 -7.63 -15.83
CA SER A 199 2.86 -8.11 -16.90
C SER A 199 2.50 -7.38 -18.19
N VAL A 200 3.21 -6.28 -18.49
CA VAL A 200 2.93 -5.53 -19.72
C VAL A 200 3.70 -6.15 -20.88
N THR A 201 2.98 -6.70 -21.85
CA THR A 201 3.54 -7.26 -23.09
C THR A 201 3.63 -6.24 -24.22
N TYR A 202 2.84 -5.15 -24.17
CA TYR A 202 2.66 -4.22 -25.30
C TYR A 202 3.47 -2.91 -25.21
N SER A 203 3.79 -2.42 -24.01
CA SER A 203 4.54 -1.16 -23.83
C SER A 203 5.36 -1.15 -22.54
N SER A 204 6.67 -0.98 -22.65
CA SER A 204 7.57 -0.84 -21.51
C SER A 204 7.36 0.46 -20.72
N VAL A 205 6.75 1.48 -21.34
CA VAL A 205 6.56 2.83 -20.75
C VAL A 205 5.26 2.95 -19.96
N LEU A 206 4.30 2.04 -20.15
CA LEU A 206 2.98 2.13 -19.50
C LEU A 206 3.07 2.12 -17.97
N LYS A 207 3.88 1.22 -17.38
CA LYS A 207 4.06 1.15 -15.92
C LYS A 207 4.65 2.43 -15.34
N PRO A 208 5.83 2.92 -15.81
CA PRO A 208 6.41 4.14 -15.26
C PRO A 208 5.53 5.35 -15.51
N ALA A 209 4.76 5.41 -16.61
CA ALA A 209 3.79 6.47 -16.85
C ALA A 209 2.68 6.48 -15.77
N LEU A 210 2.04 5.34 -15.50
CA LEU A 210 1.01 5.21 -14.46
C LEU A 210 1.57 5.56 -13.07
N GLN A 211 2.75 5.07 -12.74
CA GLN A 211 3.44 5.39 -11.48
C GLN A 211 3.73 6.89 -11.35
N SER A 212 4.18 7.52 -12.44
CA SER A 212 4.47 8.96 -12.47
C SER A 212 3.20 9.79 -12.27
N VAL A 213 2.08 9.39 -12.88
CA VAL A 213 0.79 10.05 -12.66
C VAL A 213 0.34 9.93 -11.20
N LEU A 214 0.47 8.75 -10.58
CA LEU A 214 0.12 8.56 -9.17
C LEU A 214 0.95 9.46 -8.24
N VAL A 215 2.26 9.54 -8.48
CA VAL A 215 3.16 10.41 -7.71
C VAL A 215 2.82 11.89 -7.94
N LEU A 216 2.54 12.29 -9.20
CA LEU A 216 2.13 13.64 -9.53
C LEU A 216 0.84 14.04 -8.78
N LEU A 217 -0.16 13.17 -8.75
CA LEU A 217 -1.40 13.41 -8.02
C LEU A 217 -1.16 13.58 -6.50
N ALA A 218 -0.26 12.78 -5.92
CA ALA A 218 0.14 12.93 -4.52
C ALA A 218 0.85 14.27 -4.27
N VAL A 219 1.75 14.67 -5.17
CA VAL A 219 2.44 15.96 -5.10
C VAL A 219 1.45 17.12 -5.18
N LEU A 220 0.54 17.09 -6.16
CA LEU A 220 -0.51 18.12 -6.31
C LEU A 220 -1.38 18.22 -5.06
N ASN A 221 -1.77 17.10 -4.46
CA ASN A 221 -2.51 17.10 -3.19
C ASN A 221 -1.71 17.77 -2.06
N GLY A 222 -0.42 17.48 -1.92
CA GLY A 222 0.41 18.18 -0.92
C GLY A 222 0.57 19.68 -1.20
N LEU A 223 0.71 20.09 -2.47
CA LEU A 223 0.79 21.50 -2.86
C LEU A 223 -0.47 22.29 -2.49
N THR A 224 -1.66 21.66 -2.53
CA THR A 224 -2.89 22.32 -2.05
C THR A 224 -2.75 22.78 -0.59
N ARG A 225 -1.98 22.06 0.24
CA ARG A 225 -1.80 22.41 1.66
C ARG A 225 -0.97 23.66 1.86
N ILE A 226 -0.05 23.94 0.93
CA ILE A 226 0.72 25.17 0.93
C ILE A 226 -0.19 26.32 0.48
N ASN A 227 -0.94 26.13 -0.61
CA ASN A 227 -1.85 27.14 -1.16
C ASN A 227 -3.00 27.51 -0.21
N ASP A 228 -3.48 26.54 0.58
CA ASP A 228 -4.52 26.71 1.61
C ASP A 228 -3.94 27.19 2.95
N HIS A 229 -2.64 27.50 3.01
CA HIS A 229 -1.91 27.91 4.22
C HIS A 229 -2.02 26.92 5.38
N LYS A 230 -2.30 25.63 5.11
CA LYS A 230 -2.45 24.59 6.15
C LYS A 230 -1.11 24.09 6.68
N HIS A 231 -0.06 24.18 5.86
CA HIS A 231 1.26 23.65 6.17
C HIS A 231 2.37 24.50 5.58
N HIS A 232 3.52 24.54 6.26
CA HIS A 232 4.76 25.06 5.68
C HIS A 232 5.28 24.09 4.60
N PRO A 233 6.06 24.56 3.60
CA PRO A 233 6.60 23.67 2.56
C PRO A 233 7.41 22.49 3.13
N ILE A 234 8.17 22.71 4.20
CA ILE A 234 8.96 21.65 4.85
C ILE A 234 8.08 20.56 5.46
N ASP A 235 6.91 20.91 6.01
CA ASP A 235 5.95 19.96 6.58
C ASP A 235 5.40 19.02 5.50
N VAL A 236 5.20 19.55 4.29
CA VAL A 236 4.73 18.81 3.12
C VAL A 236 5.80 17.87 2.59
N ILE A 237 7.04 18.35 2.47
CA ILE A 237 8.20 17.54 2.06
C ILE A 237 8.43 16.38 3.04
N ALA A 238 8.41 16.66 4.34
CA ALA A 238 8.54 15.63 5.38
C ALA A 238 7.39 14.62 5.31
N GLY A 239 6.16 15.09 5.08
CA GLY A 239 5.01 14.21 4.85
C GLY A 239 5.25 13.26 3.67
N PHE A 240 5.65 13.77 2.50
CA PHE A 240 5.97 12.92 1.35
C PHE A 240 7.07 11.89 1.67
N PHE A 241 8.13 12.31 2.35
CA PHE A 241 9.22 11.42 2.74
C PHE A 241 8.72 10.28 3.64
N PHE A 242 7.97 10.58 4.70
CA PHE A 242 7.46 9.55 5.61
C PHE A 242 6.47 8.60 4.91
N GLY A 243 5.56 9.13 4.10
CA GLY A 243 4.62 8.32 3.33
C GLY A 243 5.33 7.34 2.40
N ALA A 244 6.33 7.82 1.65
CA ALA A 244 7.12 6.98 0.73
C ALA A 244 7.97 5.94 1.48
N ALA A 245 8.60 6.33 2.60
CA ALA A 245 9.43 5.44 3.40
C ALA A 245 8.61 4.29 4.00
N ILE A 246 7.45 4.59 4.58
CA ILE A 246 6.56 3.59 5.19
C ILE A 246 5.97 2.67 4.11
N ALA A 247 5.53 3.21 2.97
CA ALA A 247 5.05 2.39 1.86
C ALA A 247 6.12 1.42 1.36
N SER A 248 7.35 1.91 1.18
CA SER A 248 8.48 1.08 0.75
C SER A 248 8.83 -0.01 1.77
N PHE A 249 8.86 0.32 3.06
CA PHE A 249 9.12 -0.64 4.13
C PHE A 249 8.05 -1.74 4.20
N VAL A 250 6.77 -1.37 4.21
CA VAL A 250 5.66 -2.32 4.34
C VAL A 250 5.55 -3.20 3.09
N PHE A 251 5.61 -2.60 1.91
CA PHE A 251 5.53 -3.37 0.66
C PHE A 251 6.75 -4.29 0.49
N GLY A 252 7.96 -3.80 0.81
CA GLY A 252 9.19 -4.59 0.72
C GLY A 252 9.21 -5.80 1.66
N THR A 253 8.75 -5.64 2.90
CA THR A 253 8.77 -6.70 3.92
C THR A 253 7.62 -7.69 3.79
N LEU A 254 6.40 -7.22 3.50
CA LEU A 254 5.19 -8.04 3.47
C LEU A 254 4.70 -8.30 2.04
N GLY A 255 4.65 -7.27 1.19
CA GLY A 255 4.15 -7.35 -0.18
C GLY A 255 4.96 -8.29 -1.06
N LEU A 256 6.29 -8.12 -1.09
CA LEU A 256 7.18 -9.00 -1.87
C LEU A 256 7.17 -10.45 -1.36
N LYS A 257 6.99 -10.66 -0.06
CA LYS A 257 6.90 -12.01 0.54
C LYS A 257 5.63 -12.74 0.09
N ILE A 258 4.50 -12.04 0.01
CA ILE A 258 3.24 -12.59 -0.52
C ILE A 258 3.43 -13.02 -1.97
N GLN A 259 4.08 -12.20 -2.79
CA GLN A 259 4.31 -12.54 -4.18
C GLN A 259 5.24 -13.75 -4.33
N LYS A 260 6.37 -13.78 -3.61
CA LYS A 260 7.32 -14.91 -3.66
C LYS A 260 6.63 -16.21 -3.25
N THR A 261 5.84 -16.19 -2.17
CA THR A 261 5.08 -17.36 -1.70
C THR A 261 4.08 -17.81 -2.76
N SER A 262 3.36 -16.88 -3.37
CA SER A 262 2.37 -17.18 -4.42
C SER A 262 3.02 -17.83 -5.65
N LYS A 263 4.21 -17.38 -6.05
CA LYS A 263 4.99 -17.98 -7.14
C LYS A 263 5.44 -19.40 -6.79
N VAL A 264 6.02 -19.60 -5.61
CA VAL A 264 6.46 -20.94 -5.14
C VAL A 264 5.29 -21.92 -5.10
N THR A 265 4.14 -21.52 -4.57
CA THR A 265 2.94 -22.39 -4.55
C THR A 265 2.44 -22.73 -5.95
N LEU A 266 2.54 -21.79 -6.90
CA LEU A 266 2.17 -22.04 -8.29
C LEU A 266 3.14 -23.02 -8.95
N ASP A 267 4.45 -22.81 -8.82
CA ASP A 267 5.49 -23.67 -9.40
C ASP A 267 5.38 -25.10 -8.86
N GLN A 268 5.11 -25.25 -7.56
CA GLN A 268 4.88 -26.56 -6.93
C GLN A 268 3.64 -27.26 -7.50
N LYS A 269 2.52 -26.55 -7.66
CA LYS A 269 1.28 -27.11 -8.22
C LYS A 269 1.43 -27.52 -9.68
N VAL A 270 2.21 -26.76 -10.46
CA VAL A 270 2.55 -27.10 -11.85
C VAL A 270 3.39 -28.38 -11.88
N SER A 271 4.41 -28.50 -11.02
CA SER A 271 5.26 -29.69 -10.91
C SER A 271 4.46 -30.94 -10.52
N GLU A 272 3.57 -30.84 -9.53
CA GLU A 272 2.69 -31.94 -9.12
C GLU A 272 1.76 -32.40 -10.26
N THR A 273 1.19 -31.45 -11.01
CA THR A 273 0.31 -31.76 -12.16
C THR A 273 1.09 -32.43 -13.29
N PHE A 274 2.31 -31.97 -13.58
CA PHE A 274 3.19 -32.56 -14.58
C PHE A 274 3.59 -34.00 -14.22
N ASN A 275 3.98 -34.24 -12.95
CA ASN A 275 4.34 -35.57 -12.48
C ASN A 275 3.15 -36.54 -12.57
N ALA A 276 1.95 -36.12 -12.17
CA ALA A 276 0.74 -36.93 -12.26
C ALA A 276 0.36 -37.27 -13.73
N ALA A 277 0.51 -36.30 -14.65
CA ALA A 277 0.29 -36.53 -16.07
C ALA A 277 1.31 -37.52 -16.66
N SER A 278 2.59 -37.40 -16.27
CA SER A 278 3.67 -38.31 -16.70
C SER A 278 3.45 -39.74 -16.22
N GLU A 279 3.04 -39.94 -14.96
CA GLU A 279 2.70 -41.28 -14.44
C GLU A 279 1.52 -41.91 -15.18
N THR A 280 0.48 -41.12 -15.46
CA THR A 280 -0.69 -41.57 -16.22
C THR A 280 -0.30 -42.03 -17.64
N ALA A 281 0.58 -41.28 -18.31
CA ALA A 281 1.11 -41.65 -19.62
C ALA A 281 1.94 -42.94 -19.57
N ARG A 282 2.83 -43.09 -18.58
CA ARG A 282 3.63 -44.31 -18.37
C ARG A 282 2.77 -45.55 -18.11
N MET A 283 1.73 -45.42 -17.28
CA MET A 283 0.79 -46.52 -17.03
C MET A 283 0.01 -46.92 -18.29
N SER A 284 -0.39 -45.94 -19.10
CA SER A 284 -1.12 -46.18 -20.35
C SER A 284 -0.25 -46.90 -21.39
N LEU A 285 1.03 -46.51 -21.49
CA LEU A 285 2.02 -47.20 -22.33
C LEU A 285 2.26 -48.64 -21.86
N LYS A 286 2.52 -48.86 -20.56
CA LYS A 286 2.68 -50.22 -20.01
C LYS A 286 1.47 -51.11 -20.31
N LYS A 287 0.25 -50.58 -20.18
CA LYS A 287 -0.98 -51.32 -20.49
C LYS A 287 -1.10 -51.67 -21.99
N LYS A 288 -0.63 -50.78 -22.88
CA LYS A 288 -0.56 -51.04 -24.32
C LYS A 288 0.42 -52.16 -24.66
N TYR A 289 1.61 -52.16 -24.03
CA TYR A 289 2.59 -53.24 -24.17
C TYR A 289 2.13 -54.58 -23.55
N LEU A 290 1.33 -54.56 -22.48
CA LEU A 290 0.78 -55.77 -21.87
C LEU A 290 -0.41 -56.37 -22.64
N TYR A 291 -1.18 -55.56 -23.38
CA TYR A 291 -2.27 -56.03 -24.25
C TYR A 291 -1.79 -56.49 -25.63
N GLN A 292 -0.65 -55.97 -26.11
CA GLN A 292 0.08 -56.54 -27.25
C GLN A 292 0.99 -57.67 -26.75
N GLY A 293 0.41 -58.85 -26.51
CA GLY A 293 1.20 -60.05 -26.23
C GLY A 293 2.22 -60.32 -27.34
N GLU A 294 3.44 -60.68 -26.92
CA GLU A 294 4.57 -61.16 -27.73
C GLU A 294 4.90 -60.38 -29.00
N VAL A 295 5.80 -59.39 -28.88
CA VAL A 295 6.74 -59.12 -29.96
C VAL A 295 8.14 -59.37 -29.41
N SER A 296 8.84 -60.29 -30.08
CA SER A 296 10.19 -60.78 -29.81
C SER A 296 11.19 -59.67 -29.51
N CYS A 297 12.16 -59.99 -28.64
CA CYS A 297 13.16 -59.10 -28.02
C CYS A 297 14.23 -58.52 -28.97
N ASP A 298 14.00 -58.40 -30.28
CA ASP A 298 15.04 -58.00 -31.25
C ASP A 298 14.84 -56.62 -31.89
N THR A 299 13.76 -55.88 -31.57
CA THR A 299 13.46 -54.60 -32.26
C THR A 299 13.50 -53.37 -31.36
N THR A 300 13.84 -53.50 -30.08
CA THR A 300 13.83 -52.36 -29.14
C THR A 300 15.10 -51.50 -29.22
N ILE A 301 16.20 -52.02 -29.80
CA ILE A 301 17.44 -51.26 -29.97
C ILE A 301 17.38 -50.33 -31.19
N SER A 302 16.63 -50.66 -32.24
CA SER A 302 16.61 -49.85 -33.47
C SER A 302 15.79 -48.55 -33.39
N ILE A 303 14.87 -48.42 -32.42
CA ILE A 303 14.03 -47.20 -32.28
C ILE A 303 14.72 -46.14 -31.40
N LEU A 304 15.60 -46.54 -30.48
CA LEU A 304 16.34 -45.60 -29.63
C LEU A 304 17.56 -44.98 -30.33
N GLU A 305 18.07 -45.60 -31.39
CA GLU A 305 19.16 -45.02 -32.19
C GLU A 305 18.67 -44.05 -33.29
N GLU A 306 17.42 -44.15 -33.73
CA GLU A 306 16.88 -43.26 -34.78
C GLU A 306 16.41 -41.88 -34.26
N GLU A 307 16.06 -41.75 -32.97
CA GLU A 307 15.71 -40.46 -32.36
C GLU A 307 16.94 -39.64 -31.91
N ASN A 308 18.07 -40.28 -31.58
CA ASN A 308 19.31 -39.58 -31.21
C ASN A 308 20.07 -38.98 -32.41
N ALA A 309 19.68 -39.30 -33.65
CA ALA A 309 20.34 -38.82 -34.86
C ALA A 309 19.71 -37.56 -35.48
N LYS A 310 18.69 -36.94 -34.85
CA LYS A 310 17.97 -35.77 -35.40
C LYS A 310 18.17 -34.44 -34.69
N GLU A 311 19.03 -34.35 -33.67
CA GLU A 311 19.47 -33.05 -33.14
C GLU A 311 20.75 -32.59 -33.85
N THR A 312 20.58 -31.76 -34.89
CA THR A 312 21.64 -30.83 -35.33
C THR A 312 21.42 -29.46 -34.68
N PRO A 313 22.49 -28.74 -34.31
CA PRO A 313 22.41 -27.54 -33.49
C PRO A 313 22.04 -26.31 -34.34
N MET A 314 21.20 -25.42 -33.81
CA MET A 314 21.01 -24.09 -34.41
C MET A 314 21.02 -23.01 -33.32
N ASP A 315 22.24 -22.53 -33.09
CA ASP A 315 22.69 -21.17 -32.85
C ASP A 315 21.82 -20.20 -32.03
N PHE A 316 22.42 -19.81 -30.90
CA PHE A 316 22.26 -18.51 -30.26
C PHE A 316 22.54 -17.38 -31.26
N VAL A 317 21.60 -16.45 -31.41
CA VAL A 317 21.87 -15.09 -31.91
C VAL A 317 21.41 -14.10 -30.85
N LEU A 318 22.34 -13.19 -30.54
CA LEU A 318 22.25 -12.02 -29.66
C LEU A 318 21.05 -11.09 -29.96
#